data_AF-A0A924YXV0-F1
#
_entry.id   AF-A0A924YXV0-F1
#
_cell.length_a   1.000
_cell.length_b   1.000
_cell.length_c   1.000
_cell.angle_alpha   90.00
_cell.angle_beta   90.00
_cell.angle_gamma   90.00
#
_symmetry.space_group_name_H-M   'P 1'
#
loop_
_entity.id
_entity.type
_entity.pdbx_description
1 polymer ?
#
loop_
_entity_poly.entity_id
_entity_poly.type
_entity_poly.pdbx_seq_one_letter_code
_entity_poly.pdbx_strand_id
1 'polypeptide(L)'
;MSDDQVTRFHVGCSFAIGLLGVVCAAGSLSPGQKNSGNLIASFFSAAIGGTGFAGAIYLSQIVEKAERIEERFRQQQEDIAYAENQTLAQARMQKLQLREGAKLQVDELIAQDEAQQYYAEHLGMPIEALYSEVDEDDVPEQLEAAKTTQKAAPQPVSEPPPSHASVAQPVAIPLPIVPPSEPAQPTPQPTPVVQEGICQALDEIVVTDISTVFASATGTGKSVSEAYILNRMFAKFPNLEAWAIAQKNDSFCGLRERGRTALFDPLDPLLAFAAIDEVYNIFDRRRRSPETARSGFKSQPVRLILSDWHSIWDTCREEKWYKTNYSKKLSTLVTVGREMNVCLLVDTQSYNVASLGITEDANIRSNLNILCQGYTWIDEQGRQRGDFNMIRNLLKNRYLVPVDNDSLIEQLERLKTRSMEVKTPIIFSTIGSKLQLLPDLQSFKAIA
;
A
#
# COMPACT_ATOMS: atom_id res chain seq x y z
N MET A 1 15.10 -4.88 44.07
CA MET A 1 16.06 -4.32 43.12
C MET A 1 15.62 -4.78 41.74
N SER A 2 15.53 -3.88 40.76
CA SER A 2 15.29 -4.29 39.38
C SER A 2 16.49 -5.08 38.85
N ASP A 3 16.31 -5.97 37.88
CA ASP A 3 17.40 -6.76 37.31
C ASP A 3 18.55 -5.89 36.80
N ASP A 4 18.25 -4.71 36.27
CA ASP A 4 19.25 -3.71 35.86
C ASP A 4 20.12 -3.20 37.03
N GLN A 5 19.58 -3.13 38.26
CA GLN A 5 20.35 -2.75 39.45
C GLN A 5 21.28 -3.87 39.93
N VAL A 6 20.86 -5.14 39.77
CA VAL A 6 21.68 -6.30 40.16
C VAL A 6 22.83 -6.48 39.17
N THR A 7 22.58 -6.32 37.88
CA THR A 7 23.62 -6.39 36.83
C THR A 7 24.65 -5.27 36.98
N ARG A 8 24.21 -4.02 37.21
CA ARG A 8 25.14 -2.89 37.46
C ARG A 8 25.97 -3.07 38.73
N PHE A 9 25.38 -3.67 39.77
CA PHE A 9 26.09 -3.97 41.01
C PHE A 9 27.18 -5.05 40.82
N HIS A 10 26.88 -6.11 40.06
CA HIS A 10 27.87 -7.16 39.76
C HIS A 10 29.01 -6.64 38.87
N VAL A 11 28.72 -5.85 37.85
CA VAL A 11 29.75 -5.22 36.99
C VAL A 11 30.64 -4.27 37.82
N GLY A 12 30.05 -3.47 38.72
CA GLY A 12 30.79 -2.59 39.62
C GLY A 12 31.72 -3.37 40.58
N CYS A 13 31.24 -4.46 41.16
CA CYS A 13 32.03 -5.31 42.05
C CYS A 13 33.20 -6.00 41.32
N SER A 14 32.97 -6.53 40.11
CA SER A 14 34.02 -7.16 39.30
C SER A 14 35.11 -6.16 38.89
N PHE A 15 34.73 -4.93 38.55
CA PHE A 15 35.69 -3.88 38.22
C PHE A 15 36.52 -3.47 39.46
N ALA A 16 35.88 -3.32 40.62
CA ALA A 16 36.56 -2.98 41.87
C ALA A 16 37.55 -4.08 42.31
N ILE A 17 37.20 -5.36 42.16
CA ILE A 17 38.09 -6.49 42.48
C ILE A 17 39.29 -6.52 41.52
N GLY A 18 39.07 -6.27 40.23
CA GLY A 18 40.15 -6.17 39.23
C GLY A 18 41.13 -5.03 39.55
N LEU A 19 40.59 -3.87 39.96
CA LEU A 19 41.39 -2.69 40.29
C LEU A 19 42.20 -2.88 41.58
N LEU A 20 41.61 -3.54 42.59
CA LEU A 20 42.31 -3.95 43.81
C LEU A 20 43.43 -4.96 43.53
N GLY A 21 43.23 -5.89 42.59
CA GLY A 21 44.28 -6.83 42.17
C GLY A 21 45.50 -6.13 41.55
N VAL A 22 45.28 -5.12 40.71
CA VAL A 22 46.34 -4.32 40.09
C VAL A 22 47.08 -3.45 41.10
N VAL A 23 46.36 -2.84 42.06
CA VAL A 23 46.96 -1.99 43.09
C VAL A 23 47.76 -2.81 44.10
N CYS A 24 47.29 -3.99 44.49
CA CYS A 24 48.04 -4.90 45.37
C CYS A 24 49.30 -5.47 44.71
N ALA A 25 49.29 -5.67 43.38
CA ALA A 25 50.47 -6.09 42.62
C ALA A 25 51.53 -4.98 42.49
N ALA A 26 51.12 -3.71 42.54
CA ALA A 26 52.02 -2.55 42.48
C ALA A 26 52.64 -2.17 43.84
N GLY A 27 52.01 -2.57 44.95
CA GLY A 27 52.40 -2.15 46.31
C GLY A 27 53.47 -2.99 47.03
N SER A 28 53.93 -4.11 46.46
CA SER A 28 54.77 -5.09 47.16
C SER A 28 56.22 -5.19 46.67
N LEU A 29 56.78 -4.11 46.11
CA LEU A 29 58.18 -4.09 45.68
C LEU A 29 59.07 -3.24 46.61
N SER A 30 59.88 -3.94 47.41
CA SER A 30 60.98 -3.38 48.21
C SER A 30 62.14 -2.92 47.31
N PRO A 31 62.91 -1.86 47.67
CA PRO A 31 63.93 -1.27 46.80
C PRO A 31 65.16 -2.16 46.50
N GLY A 32 65.23 -3.38 47.04
CA GLY A 32 66.44 -4.22 47.03
C GLY A 32 66.53 -5.36 46.00
N GLN A 33 65.49 -5.64 45.20
CA GLN A 33 65.50 -6.80 44.29
C GLN A 33 65.08 -6.41 42.87
N LYS A 34 65.97 -5.75 42.13
CA LYS A 34 65.69 -5.29 40.74
C LYS A 34 66.22 -6.16 39.60
N ASN A 35 67.01 -7.22 39.84
CA ASN A 35 67.59 -8.00 38.73
C ASN A 35 67.25 -9.51 38.66
N SER A 36 66.44 -10.05 39.57
CA SER A 36 66.02 -11.48 39.48
C SER A 36 64.51 -11.72 39.67
N GLY A 37 63.74 -10.70 40.04
CA GLY A 37 62.29 -10.79 40.24
C GLY A 37 61.44 -10.68 38.96
N ASN A 38 62.00 -10.19 37.86
CA ASN A 38 61.24 -9.91 36.64
C ASN A 38 60.83 -11.17 35.84
N LEU A 39 61.46 -12.32 36.08
CA LEU A 39 61.10 -13.56 35.38
C LEU A 39 60.05 -14.39 36.13
N ILE A 40 60.11 -14.45 37.46
CA ILE A 40 59.18 -15.28 38.25
C ILE A 40 57.83 -14.56 38.45
N ALA A 41 57.83 -13.23 38.57
CA ALA A 41 56.60 -12.44 38.62
C ALA A 41 55.84 -12.44 37.28
N SER A 42 56.54 -12.51 36.13
CA SER A 42 55.87 -12.58 34.82
C SER A 42 55.21 -13.94 34.56
N PHE A 43 55.79 -15.03 35.06
CA PHE A 43 55.20 -16.37 34.92
C PHE A 43 54.00 -16.59 35.86
N PHE A 44 54.03 -16.07 37.09
CA PHE A 44 52.87 -16.15 38.01
C PHE A 44 51.73 -15.20 37.64
N SER A 45 52.05 -14.01 37.10
CA SER A 45 51.06 -13.07 36.53
C SER A 45 50.36 -13.64 35.29
N ALA A 46 51.04 -14.45 34.47
CA ALA A 46 50.46 -15.06 33.28
C ALA A 46 49.56 -16.27 33.60
N ALA A 47 49.92 -17.06 34.62
CA ALA A 47 49.18 -18.28 34.99
C ALA A 47 47.84 -17.99 35.72
N ILE A 48 47.78 -16.93 36.52
CA ILE A 48 46.53 -16.49 37.19
C ILE A 48 45.64 -15.70 36.22
N GLY A 49 46.23 -14.99 35.24
CA GLY A 49 45.48 -14.32 34.18
C GLY A 49 44.80 -15.28 33.20
N GLY A 50 45.47 -16.35 32.77
CA GLY A 50 44.93 -17.28 31.77
C GLY A 50 43.76 -18.13 32.27
N THR A 51 43.84 -18.63 33.50
CA THR A 51 42.79 -19.49 34.10
C THR A 51 41.57 -18.66 34.54
N GLY A 52 41.79 -17.47 35.10
CA GLY A 52 40.70 -16.54 35.44
C GLY A 52 39.96 -16.02 34.21
N PHE A 53 40.68 -15.72 33.12
CA PHE A 53 40.08 -15.23 31.88
C PHE A 53 39.30 -16.32 31.14
N ALA A 54 39.82 -17.56 31.10
CA ALA A 54 39.08 -18.69 30.54
C ALA A 54 37.80 -19.00 31.34
N GLY A 55 37.85 -18.90 32.68
CA GLY A 55 36.67 -19.03 33.53
C GLY A 55 35.64 -17.92 33.30
N ALA A 56 36.08 -16.67 33.11
CA ALA A 56 35.20 -15.55 32.80
C ALA A 56 34.53 -15.68 31.42
N ILE A 57 35.26 -16.15 30.40
CA ILE A 57 34.69 -16.45 29.08
C ILE A 57 33.65 -17.57 29.18
N TYR A 58 33.94 -18.64 29.93
CA TYR A 58 33.02 -19.75 30.10
C TYR A 58 31.72 -19.32 30.82
N LEU A 59 31.84 -18.51 31.88
CA LEU A 59 30.68 -17.94 32.57
C LEU A 59 29.88 -16.98 31.67
N SER A 60 30.56 -16.15 30.87
CA SER A 60 29.92 -15.28 29.88
C SER A 60 29.12 -16.08 28.85
N GLN A 61 29.64 -17.22 28.39
CA GLN A 61 28.92 -18.10 27.46
C GLN A 61 27.71 -18.78 28.09
N ILE A 62 27.74 -19.05 29.40
CA ILE A 62 26.59 -19.60 30.13
C ILE A 62 25.50 -18.53 30.29
N VAL A 63 25.88 -17.30 30.64
CA VAL A 63 24.94 -16.17 30.74
C VAL A 63 24.31 -15.87 29.39
N GLU A 64 25.10 -15.82 28.32
CA GLU A 64 24.57 -15.61 26.96
C GLU A 64 23.61 -16.74 26.53
N LYS A 65 23.89 -17.99 26.91
CA LYS A 65 22.97 -19.10 26.66
C LYS A 65 21.68 -18.98 27.48
N ALA A 66 21.76 -18.51 28.73
CA ALA A 66 20.59 -18.30 29.57
C ALA A 66 19.71 -17.17 29.03
N GLU A 67 20.30 -16.04 28.61
CA GLU A 67 19.59 -14.92 27.98
C GLU A 67 18.90 -15.35 26.69
N ARG A 68 19.56 -16.12 25.83
CA ARG A 68 18.94 -16.67 24.61
C ARG A 68 17.79 -17.63 24.89
N ILE A 69 17.83 -18.36 26.00
CA ILE A 69 16.73 -19.26 26.40
C ILE A 69 15.55 -18.43 26.89
N GLU A 70 15.81 -17.42 27.73
CA GLU A 70 14.78 -16.51 28.24
C GLU A 70 14.11 -15.72 27.09
N GLU A 71 14.88 -15.24 26.12
CA GLU A 71 14.36 -14.55 24.95
C GLU A 71 13.47 -15.46 24.09
N ARG A 72 13.83 -16.74 23.94
CA ARG A 72 12.96 -17.74 23.27
C ARG A 72 11.67 -17.98 24.03
N PHE A 73 11.71 -18.03 25.37
CA PHE A 73 10.50 -18.17 26.18
C PHE A 73 9.59 -16.94 26.05
N ARG A 74 10.17 -15.73 26.05
CA ARG A 74 9.40 -14.50 25.84
C ARG A 74 8.75 -14.48 24.45
N GLN A 75 9.50 -14.86 23.43
CA GLN A 75 9.00 -14.94 22.06
C GLN A 75 7.88 -15.99 21.92
N GLN A 76 8.03 -17.16 22.56
CA GLN A 76 6.95 -18.16 22.61
C GLN A 76 5.68 -17.65 23.30
N GLN A 77 5.80 -16.88 24.39
CA GLN A 77 4.64 -16.28 25.04
C GLN A 77 3.96 -15.22 24.17
N GLU A 78 4.73 -14.39 23.47
CA GLU A 78 4.21 -13.41 22.51
C GLU A 78 3.49 -14.09 21.34
N ASP A 79 4.06 -15.18 20.80
CA ASP A 79 3.44 -15.96 19.71
C ASP A 79 2.12 -16.62 20.15
N ILE A 80 2.06 -17.15 21.39
CA ILE A 80 0.83 -17.72 21.97
C ILE A 80 -0.23 -16.62 22.12
N ALA A 81 0.14 -15.46 22.69
CA ALA A 81 -0.79 -14.35 22.87
C ALA A 81 -1.28 -13.79 21.52
N TYR A 82 -0.44 -13.80 20.48
CA TYR A 82 -0.82 -13.43 19.13
C TYR A 82 -1.84 -14.42 18.53
N ALA A 83 -1.60 -15.73 18.66
CA ALA A 83 -2.51 -16.77 18.19
C ALA A 83 -3.87 -16.73 18.91
N GLU A 84 -3.89 -16.48 20.22
CA GLU A 84 -5.13 -16.28 20.99
C GLU A 84 -5.91 -15.05 20.51
N ASN A 85 -5.23 -13.93 20.26
CA ASN A 85 -5.89 -12.73 19.73
C ASN A 85 -6.44 -12.95 18.31
N GLN A 86 -5.73 -13.70 17.47
CA GLN A 86 -6.19 -14.02 16.12
C GLN A 86 -7.43 -14.91 16.14
N THR A 87 -7.47 -15.93 17.00
CA THR A 87 -8.64 -16.81 17.17
C THR A 87 -9.83 -16.05 17.75
N LEU A 88 -9.62 -15.15 18.71
CA LEU A 88 -10.67 -14.27 19.25
C LEU A 88 -11.24 -13.34 18.15
N ALA A 89 -10.37 -12.78 17.31
CA ALA A 89 -10.79 -11.92 16.20
C ALA A 89 -11.62 -12.68 15.15
N GLN A 90 -11.21 -13.91 14.81
CA GLN A 90 -11.97 -14.79 13.91
C GLN A 90 -13.35 -15.14 14.49
N ALA A 91 -13.42 -15.49 15.78
CA ALA A 91 -14.69 -15.77 16.46
C ALA A 91 -15.63 -14.54 16.48
N ARG A 92 -15.07 -13.33 16.68
CA ARG A 92 -15.85 -12.08 16.59
C ARG A 92 -16.37 -11.83 15.18
N MET A 93 -15.58 -12.08 14.14
CA MET A 93 -16.04 -11.95 12.75
C MET A 93 -17.16 -12.94 12.41
N GLN A 94 -17.02 -14.21 12.80
CA GLN A 94 -18.09 -15.19 12.59
C GLN A 94 -19.39 -14.78 13.30
N LYS A 95 -19.29 -14.27 14.53
CA LYS A 95 -20.46 -13.77 15.28
C LYS A 95 -21.12 -12.57 14.59
N LEU A 96 -20.34 -11.67 14.01
CA LEU A 96 -20.87 -10.53 13.23
C LEU A 96 -21.54 -11.01 11.93
N GLN A 97 -20.94 -11.95 11.21
CA GLN A 97 -21.53 -12.54 10.00
C GLN A 97 -22.86 -13.24 10.30
N LEU A 98 -22.96 -14.01 11.39
CA LEU A 98 -24.21 -14.63 11.81
C LEU A 98 -25.27 -13.58 12.18
N ARG A 99 -24.88 -12.47 12.83
CA ARG A 99 -25.79 -11.39 13.19
C ARG A 99 -26.28 -10.62 11.97
N GLU A 100 -25.42 -10.36 11.00
CA GLU A 100 -25.79 -9.70 9.74
C GLU A 100 -26.66 -10.62 8.87
N GLY A 101 -26.34 -11.92 8.80
CA GLY A 101 -27.18 -12.90 8.12
C GLY A 101 -28.58 -13.01 8.73
N ALA A 102 -28.68 -13.04 10.07
CA ALA A 102 -29.97 -13.03 10.76
C ALA A 102 -30.74 -11.72 10.52
N LYS A 103 -30.05 -10.57 10.46
CA LYS A 103 -30.69 -9.29 10.15
C LYS A 103 -31.23 -9.27 8.72
N LEU A 104 -30.48 -9.78 7.74
CA LEU A 104 -30.93 -9.88 6.36
C LEU A 104 -32.18 -10.76 6.23
N GLN A 105 -32.26 -11.89 6.95
CA GLN A 105 -33.47 -12.73 6.95
C GLN A 105 -34.68 -12.01 7.56
N VAL A 106 -34.48 -11.22 8.61
CA VAL A 106 -35.57 -10.43 9.21
C VAL A 106 -36.00 -9.31 8.28
N ASP A 107 -35.06 -8.59 7.65
CA ASP A 107 -35.36 -7.53 6.69
C ASP A 107 -36.08 -8.09 5.43
N GLU A 108 -35.74 -9.32 4.99
CA GLU A 108 -36.42 -10.02 3.90
C GLU A 108 -37.86 -10.42 4.26
N LEU A 109 -38.09 -10.91 5.48
CA LEU A 109 -39.43 -11.23 5.98
C LEU A 109 -40.32 -9.98 6.10
N ILE A 110 -39.74 -8.86 6.56
CA ILE A 110 -40.46 -7.58 6.63
C ILE A 110 -40.80 -7.09 5.21
N ALA A 111 -39.86 -7.17 4.27
CA ALA A 111 -40.11 -6.77 2.88
C ALA A 111 -41.18 -7.65 2.20
N GLN A 112 -41.26 -8.94 2.54
CA GLN A 112 -42.32 -9.83 2.07
C GLN A 112 -43.69 -9.45 2.64
N ASP A 113 -43.78 -9.14 3.94
CA ASP A 113 -45.03 -8.72 4.59
C ASP A 113 -45.51 -7.35 4.07
N GLU A 114 -44.59 -6.39 3.90
CA GLU A 114 -44.89 -5.08 3.31
C GLU A 114 -45.35 -5.19 1.85
N ALA A 115 -44.72 -6.06 1.06
CA ALA A 115 -45.15 -6.35 -0.30
C ALA A 115 -46.57 -6.95 -0.30
N GLN A 116 -46.85 -7.91 0.58
CA GLN A 116 -48.18 -8.53 0.72
C GLN A 116 -49.26 -7.51 1.07
N GLN A 117 -48.99 -6.61 2.03
CA GLN A 117 -49.91 -5.53 2.39
C GLN A 117 -50.15 -4.57 1.22
N TYR A 118 -49.10 -4.20 0.49
CA TYR A 118 -49.21 -3.34 -0.69
C TYR A 118 -50.11 -3.95 -1.77
N TYR A 119 -49.91 -5.25 -2.08
CA TYR A 119 -50.73 -5.96 -3.09
C TYR A 119 -52.19 -6.08 -2.65
N ALA A 120 -52.47 -6.35 -1.37
CA ALA A 120 -53.82 -6.42 -0.83
C ALA A 120 -54.56 -5.07 -0.90
N GLU A 121 -53.87 -3.97 -0.56
CA GLU A 121 -54.48 -2.63 -0.55
C GLU A 121 -54.68 -2.05 -1.95
N HIS A 122 -53.74 -2.24 -2.87
CA HIS A 122 -53.74 -1.52 -4.15
C HIS A 122 -54.36 -2.30 -5.31
N LEU A 123 -54.38 -3.64 -5.23
CA LEU A 123 -54.89 -4.48 -6.32
C LEU A 123 -56.21 -5.18 -5.96
N GLY A 124 -56.70 -5.06 -4.72
CA GLY A 124 -57.99 -5.59 -4.30
C GLY A 124 -58.12 -7.11 -4.44
N MET A 125 -56.99 -7.82 -4.54
CA MET A 125 -56.95 -9.27 -4.66
C MET A 125 -56.93 -9.90 -3.26
N PRO A 126 -57.82 -10.85 -2.94
CA PRO A 126 -57.73 -11.62 -1.70
C PRO A 126 -56.43 -12.44 -1.69
N ILE A 127 -55.77 -12.50 -0.53
CA ILE A 127 -54.44 -13.10 -0.34
C ILE A 127 -54.39 -14.55 -0.85
N GLU A 128 -55.51 -15.26 -0.76
CA GLU A 128 -55.65 -16.66 -1.21
C GLU A 128 -55.52 -16.83 -2.73
N ALA A 129 -55.76 -15.77 -3.53
CA ALA A 129 -55.70 -15.82 -4.99
C ALA A 129 -54.28 -15.65 -5.57
N LEU A 130 -53.30 -15.23 -4.76
CA LEU A 130 -51.91 -15.08 -5.22
C LEU A 130 -51.13 -16.42 -5.21
N TYR A 131 -51.68 -17.46 -4.56
CA TYR A 131 -51.02 -18.75 -4.34
C TYR A 131 -51.91 -19.97 -4.65
N SER A 132 -53.11 -19.79 -5.22
CA SER A 132 -53.88 -20.91 -5.74
C SER A 132 -53.33 -21.33 -7.11
N GLU A 133 -52.81 -22.55 -7.16
CA GLU A 133 -52.44 -23.36 -8.34
C GLU A 133 -51.04 -23.10 -8.93
N VAL A 134 -50.02 -23.63 -8.23
CA VAL A 134 -49.05 -24.48 -8.93
C VAL A 134 -49.57 -25.90 -8.78
N ASP A 135 -50.17 -26.45 -9.84
CA ASP A 135 -50.48 -27.87 -9.93
C ASP A 135 -49.20 -28.68 -9.68
N GLU A 136 -49.23 -29.56 -8.70
CA GLU A 136 -48.10 -30.44 -8.33
C GLU A 136 -47.79 -31.52 -9.39
N ASP A 137 -48.53 -31.55 -10.51
CA ASP A 137 -48.45 -32.62 -11.52
C ASP A 137 -47.58 -32.31 -12.76
N ASP A 138 -46.92 -31.14 -12.86
CA ASP A 138 -46.08 -30.79 -14.03
C ASP A 138 -44.67 -30.31 -13.65
N VAL A 139 -43.96 -31.12 -12.85
CA VAL A 139 -42.50 -30.98 -12.66
C VAL A 139 -41.79 -31.75 -13.79
N PRO A 140 -41.04 -31.10 -14.69
CA PRO A 140 -40.22 -31.80 -15.66
C PRO A 140 -39.16 -32.64 -14.94
N GLU A 141 -39.05 -33.90 -15.34
CA GLU A 141 -38.11 -34.94 -14.90
C GLU A 141 -36.63 -34.62 -15.24
N GLN A 142 -36.16 -33.40 -14.93
CA GLN A 142 -34.79 -32.93 -15.20
C GLN A 142 -34.06 -32.42 -13.95
N LEU A 143 -34.69 -32.39 -12.77
CA LEU A 143 -34.02 -31.96 -11.52
C LEU A 143 -33.43 -33.11 -10.66
N GLU A 144 -33.78 -34.37 -10.92
CA GLU A 144 -33.21 -35.53 -10.21
C GLU A 144 -31.80 -35.95 -10.71
N ALA A 145 -31.39 -35.50 -11.90
CA ALA A 145 -30.06 -35.80 -12.44
C ALA A 145 -28.93 -34.97 -11.80
N ALA A 146 -29.23 -33.86 -11.12
CA ALA A 146 -28.23 -32.95 -10.55
C ALA A 146 -27.74 -33.36 -9.13
N LYS A 147 -28.33 -34.38 -8.50
CA LYS A 147 -27.90 -34.87 -7.17
C LYS A 147 -27.00 -36.12 -7.21
N THR A 148 -26.70 -36.68 -8.38
CA THR A 148 -25.92 -37.92 -8.53
C THR A 148 -24.59 -37.72 -9.26
N THR A 149 -23.91 -36.59 -9.04
CA THR A 149 -22.54 -36.39 -9.55
C THR A 149 -21.64 -35.75 -8.49
N GLN A 150 -21.50 -36.43 -7.35
CA GLN A 150 -20.38 -36.23 -6.42
C GLN A 150 -19.79 -37.59 -6.01
N LYS A 151 -19.19 -38.29 -6.97
CA LYS A 151 -18.13 -39.29 -6.70
C LYS A 151 -17.45 -39.72 -8.01
N ALA A 152 -16.43 -38.99 -8.43
CA ALA A 152 -15.46 -39.49 -9.40
C ALA A 152 -14.09 -38.89 -9.11
N ALA A 153 -13.11 -39.78 -8.94
CA ALA A 153 -11.71 -39.49 -8.68
C ALA A 153 -11.01 -38.87 -9.92
N PRO A 154 -9.91 -38.11 -9.74
CA PRO A 154 -9.22 -37.47 -10.85
C PRO A 154 -8.41 -38.49 -11.66
N GLN A 155 -8.67 -38.54 -12.97
CA GLN A 155 -7.76 -39.16 -13.94
C GLN A 155 -6.73 -38.12 -14.44
N PRO A 156 -5.49 -38.57 -14.74
CA PRO A 156 -4.39 -37.68 -15.09
C PRO A 156 -4.49 -37.15 -16.53
N VAL A 157 -4.12 -35.88 -16.67
CA VAL A 157 -4.09 -35.11 -17.92
C VAL A 157 -3.00 -35.66 -18.84
N SER A 158 -3.40 -36.07 -20.04
CA SER A 158 -2.52 -36.39 -21.17
C SER A 158 -2.01 -35.11 -21.83
N GLU A 159 -0.70 -35.08 -22.10
CA GLU A 159 0.03 -34.02 -22.82
C GLU A 159 -0.52 -33.76 -24.23
N PRO A 160 -0.46 -32.51 -24.73
CA PRO A 160 -0.64 -32.22 -26.15
C PRO A 160 0.69 -32.33 -26.92
N PRO A 161 0.68 -32.83 -28.17
CA PRO A 161 1.89 -32.99 -28.99
C PRO A 161 2.38 -31.66 -29.59
N PRO A 162 3.67 -31.57 -29.99
CA PRO A 162 4.27 -30.33 -30.48
C PRO A 162 3.84 -30.02 -31.91
N SER A 163 3.34 -28.81 -32.12
CA SER A 163 3.09 -28.23 -33.45
C SER A 163 4.36 -27.54 -33.95
N HIS A 164 4.87 -28.03 -35.08
CA HIS A 164 5.97 -27.43 -35.83
C HIS A 164 5.55 -26.10 -36.46
N ALA A 165 6.12 -24.99 -35.99
CA ALA A 165 6.06 -23.72 -36.70
C ALA A 165 7.33 -23.55 -37.54
N SER A 166 7.13 -23.65 -38.85
CA SER A 166 8.11 -23.39 -39.91
C SER A 166 8.51 -21.91 -39.91
N VAL A 167 9.82 -21.65 -39.84
CA VAL A 167 10.44 -20.33 -39.99
C VAL A 167 10.47 -19.99 -41.48
N ALA A 168 9.59 -19.09 -41.92
CA ALA A 168 9.71 -18.44 -43.22
C ALA A 168 10.30 -17.03 -43.03
N GLN A 169 11.51 -16.85 -43.56
CA GLN A 169 12.21 -15.57 -43.67
C GLN A 169 11.45 -14.63 -44.62
N PRO A 170 11.33 -13.32 -44.34
CA PRO A 170 10.98 -12.34 -45.35
C PRO A 170 12.23 -11.92 -46.15
N VAL A 171 12.13 -12.12 -47.46
CA VAL A 171 13.05 -11.61 -48.47
C VAL A 171 13.06 -10.08 -48.43
N ALA A 172 14.25 -9.50 -48.26
CA ALA A 172 14.49 -8.08 -48.32
C ALA A 172 14.34 -7.57 -49.77
N ILE A 173 13.43 -6.62 -49.98
CA ILE A 173 13.31 -5.83 -51.22
C ILE A 173 14.16 -4.56 -51.01
N PRO A 174 15.16 -4.24 -51.85
CA PRO A 174 15.89 -2.99 -51.75
C PRO A 174 15.04 -1.83 -52.27
N LEU A 175 14.82 -0.80 -51.45
CA LEU A 175 14.25 0.48 -51.88
C LEU A 175 15.35 1.35 -52.55
N PRO A 176 15.00 2.17 -53.56
CA PRO A 176 15.96 3.02 -54.26
C PRO A 176 16.48 4.17 -53.38
N ILE A 177 17.77 4.40 -53.48
CA ILE A 177 18.53 5.50 -52.88
C ILE A 177 18.08 6.83 -53.49
N VAL A 178 17.59 7.75 -52.66
CA VAL A 178 17.35 9.16 -53.01
C VAL A 178 18.46 10.02 -52.38
N PRO A 179 19.21 10.82 -53.15
CA PRO A 179 20.25 11.72 -52.64
C PRO A 179 19.68 12.96 -51.91
N PRO A 180 20.51 13.68 -51.11
CA PRO A 180 20.07 14.43 -49.95
C PRO A 180 19.62 15.86 -50.31
N SER A 181 18.47 16.27 -49.78
CA SER A 181 18.04 17.67 -49.74
C SER A 181 18.28 18.27 -48.35
N GLU A 182 18.84 19.49 -48.37
CA GLU A 182 19.28 20.35 -47.27
C GLU A 182 18.34 20.46 -46.04
N PRO A 183 18.91 20.81 -44.87
CA PRO A 183 18.16 20.94 -43.62
C PRO A 183 17.17 22.11 -43.67
N ALA A 184 15.88 21.77 -43.77
CA ALA A 184 14.80 22.71 -43.51
C ALA A 184 14.84 23.16 -42.05
N GLN A 185 14.84 24.47 -41.84
CA GLN A 185 14.70 25.10 -40.52
C GLN A 185 13.44 24.58 -39.81
N PRO A 186 13.47 24.35 -38.49
CA PRO A 186 12.29 23.91 -37.75
C PRO A 186 11.25 25.04 -37.73
N THR A 187 10.21 24.87 -38.53
CA THR A 187 8.97 25.62 -38.40
C THR A 187 8.44 25.45 -36.98
N PRO A 188 8.16 26.53 -36.22
CA PRO A 188 7.56 26.40 -34.90
C PRO A 188 6.20 25.72 -35.07
N GLN A 189 6.11 24.46 -34.64
CA GLN A 189 4.83 23.78 -34.55
C GLN A 189 3.95 24.57 -33.58
N PRO A 190 2.73 24.95 -33.96
CA PRO A 190 1.80 25.59 -33.05
C PRO A 190 1.52 24.61 -31.92
N THR A 191 1.94 24.99 -30.71
CA THR A 191 1.56 24.30 -29.48
C THR A 191 0.04 24.19 -29.48
N PRO A 192 -0.54 22.98 -29.38
CA PRO A 192 -2.00 22.86 -29.31
C PRO A 192 -2.45 23.63 -28.08
N VAL A 193 -3.20 24.70 -28.30
CA VAL A 193 -3.88 25.45 -27.24
C VAL A 193 -4.98 24.52 -26.71
N VAL A 194 -4.62 23.74 -25.69
CA VAL A 194 -5.54 22.91 -24.92
C VAL A 194 -6.59 23.84 -24.32
N GLN A 195 -7.85 23.72 -24.74
CA GLN A 195 -8.95 24.38 -24.07
C GLN A 195 -9.04 23.81 -22.64
N GLU A 196 -8.58 24.59 -21.66
CA GLU A 196 -8.63 24.28 -20.24
C GLU A 196 -10.09 24.20 -19.77
N GLY A 197 -10.70 23.01 -19.88
CA GLY A 197 -11.78 22.65 -18.96
C GLY A 197 -11.18 22.57 -17.56
N ILE A 198 -11.49 23.53 -16.69
CA ILE A 198 -10.91 23.62 -15.34
C ILE A 198 -11.29 22.36 -14.54
N CYS A 199 -10.32 21.50 -14.23
CA CYS A 199 -10.52 20.35 -13.37
C CYS A 199 -10.14 20.71 -11.93
N GLN A 200 -11.00 21.49 -11.27
CA GLN A 200 -10.74 22.02 -9.93
C GLN A 200 -10.39 20.94 -8.90
N ALA A 201 -10.98 19.74 -9.00
CA ALA A 201 -10.66 18.64 -8.10
C ALA A 201 -9.22 18.13 -8.26
N LEU A 202 -8.74 17.99 -9.49
CA LEU A 202 -7.36 17.56 -9.77
C LEU A 202 -6.35 18.70 -9.54
N ASP A 203 -6.69 19.93 -9.92
CA ASP A 203 -5.84 21.11 -9.71
C ASP A 203 -5.57 21.38 -8.21
N GLU A 204 -6.51 21.04 -7.32
CA GLU A 204 -6.27 21.12 -5.86
C GLU A 204 -5.22 20.11 -5.38
N ILE A 205 -5.15 18.93 -6.00
CA ILE A 205 -4.09 17.94 -5.71
C ILE A 205 -2.72 18.41 -6.21
N VAL A 206 -2.68 19.19 -7.28
CA VAL A 206 -1.41 19.76 -7.77
C VAL A 206 -0.75 20.64 -6.69
N VAL A 207 -1.55 21.34 -5.88
CA VAL A 207 -1.05 22.32 -4.88
C VAL A 207 -1.03 21.83 -3.44
N THR A 208 -1.70 20.72 -3.15
CA THR A 208 -1.76 20.18 -1.79
C THR A 208 -0.40 19.70 -1.30
N ASP A 209 -0.15 19.89 -0.01
CA ASP A 209 0.97 19.33 0.74
C ASP A 209 0.55 18.09 1.57
N ILE A 210 -0.66 17.58 1.34
CA ILE A 210 -1.20 16.39 2.02
C ILE A 210 -1.09 15.19 1.08
N SER A 211 -0.68 14.05 1.63
CA SER A 211 -0.63 12.78 0.90
C SER A 211 -2.02 12.40 0.38
N THR A 212 -2.09 11.86 -0.83
CA THR A 212 -3.35 11.63 -1.54
C THR A 212 -3.49 10.15 -1.90
N VAL A 213 -4.65 9.56 -1.60
CA VAL A 213 -5.07 8.25 -2.08
C VAL A 213 -6.03 8.43 -3.24
N PHE A 214 -5.68 7.89 -4.40
CA PHE A 214 -6.50 7.89 -5.59
C PHE A 214 -7.11 6.50 -5.82
N ALA A 215 -8.35 6.35 -5.36
CA ALA A 215 -9.09 5.11 -5.44
C ALA A 215 -9.96 5.07 -6.70
N SER A 216 -9.81 4.05 -7.53
CA SER A 216 -10.67 3.86 -8.69
C SER A 216 -10.73 2.42 -9.14
N ALA A 217 -11.89 2.00 -9.67
CA ALA A 217 -12.03 0.70 -10.33
C ALA A 217 -11.12 0.61 -11.57
N THR A 218 -10.81 -0.60 -12.03
CA THR A 218 -9.99 -0.82 -13.22
C THR A 218 -10.66 -0.25 -14.47
N GLY A 219 -9.86 0.32 -15.38
CA GLY A 219 -10.36 0.82 -16.67
C GLY A 219 -11.20 2.09 -16.61
N THR A 220 -11.19 2.81 -15.49
CA THR A 220 -11.94 4.07 -15.29
C THR A 220 -11.19 5.33 -15.72
N GLY A 221 -9.91 5.21 -16.12
CA GLY A 221 -9.08 6.34 -16.57
C GLY A 221 -8.13 6.93 -15.51
N LYS A 222 -7.89 6.24 -14.38
CA LYS A 222 -7.02 6.71 -13.29
C LYS A 222 -5.63 7.16 -13.75
N SER A 223 -4.93 6.35 -14.56
CA SER A 223 -3.60 6.69 -15.08
C SER A 223 -3.58 7.95 -15.96
N VAL A 224 -4.70 8.28 -16.63
CA VAL A 224 -4.82 9.52 -17.42
C VAL A 224 -4.95 10.73 -16.48
N SER A 225 -5.78 10.62 -15.45
CA SER A 225 -5.93 11.64 -14.40
C SER A 225 -4.63 11.83 -13.60
N GLU A 226 -3.89 10.75 -13.31
CA GLU A 226 -2.57 10.80 -12.69
C GLU A 226 -1.57 11.54 -13.58
N ALA A 227 -1.53 11.22 -14.88
CA ALA A 227 -0.69 11.94 -15.85
C ALA A 227 -1.02 13.44 -15.91
N TYR A 228 -2.30 13.81 -15.83
CA TYR A 228 -2.72 15.21 -15.72
C TYR A 228 -2.13 15.88 -14.47
N ILE A 229 -2.28 15.26 -13.29
CA ILE A 229 -1.73 15.79 -12.04
C ILE A 229 -0.21 16.00 -12.18
N LEU A 230 0.51 14.99 -12.64
CA LEU A 230 1.97 15.05 -12.78
C LEU A 230 2.42 16.12 -13.75
N ASN A 231 1.82 16.22 -14.94
CA ASN A 231 2.15 17.27 -15.91
C ASN A 231 1.94 18.67 -15.32
N ARG A 232 0.82 18.88 -14.62
CA ARG A 232 0.52 20.17 -13.97
C ARG A 232 1.47 20.46 -12.83
N MET A 233 1.88 19.44 -12.06
CA MET A 233 2.89 19.58 -11.01
C MET A 233 4.26 19.93 -11.59
N PHE A 234 4.72 19.26 -12.66
CA PHE A 234 6.00 19.59 -13.32
C PHE A 234 5.99 21.00 -13.92
N ALA A 235 4.88 21.42 -14.52
CA ALA A 235 4.73 22.77 -15.04
C ALA A 235 4.76 23.84 -13.93
N LYS A 236 4.13 23.56 -12.78
CA LYS A 236 4.04 24.50 -11.66
C LYS A 236 5.29 24.55 -10.79
N PHE A 237 5.97 23.42 -10.62
CA PHE A 237 7.12 23.27 -9.73
C PHE A 237 8.33 22.75 -10.52
N PRO A 238 9.17 23.65 -11.06
CA PRO A 238 10.35 23.26 -11.85
C PRO A 238 11.33 22.36 -11.10
N ASN A 239 11.34 22.46 -9.76
CA ASN A 239 12.19 21.68 -8.86
C ASN A 239 11.43 20.52 -8.18
N LEU A 240 10.30 20.07 -8.74
CA LEU A 240 9.59 18.89 -8.26
C LEU A 240 10.51 17.66 -8.34
N GLU A 241 10.59 16.94 -7.23
CA GLU A 241 11.17 15.59 -7.23
C GLU A 241 10.03 14.57 -7.12
N ALA A 242 9.93 13.67 -8.10
CA ALA A 242 8.97 12.58 -8.05
C ALA A 242 9.68 11.25 -8.30
N TRP A 243 9.19 10.22 -7.59
CA TRP A 243 9.62 8.84 -7.69
C TRP A 243 8.38 7.96 -7.80
N ALA A 244 8.45 6.86 -8.54
CA ALA A 244 7.33 5.94 -8.71
C ALA A 244 7.74 4.51 -8.40
N ILE A 245 6.88 3.78 -7.70
CA ILE A 245 6.91 2.32 -7.62
C ILE A 245 5.65 1.83 -8.33
N ALA A 246 5.80 0.94 -9.30
CA ALA A 246 4.71 0.51 -10.15
C ALA A 246 4.78 -0.98 -10.51
N GLN A 247 3.61 -1.61 -10.69
CA GLN A 247 3.49 -2.94 -11.31
C GLN A 247 3.72 -2.93 -12.82
N LYS A 248 3.56 -1.75 -13.45
CA LYS A 248 3.61 -1.58 -14.89
C LYS A 248 4.76 -0.67 -15.26
N ASN A 249 5.32 -0.91 -16.44
CA ASN A 249 6.43 -0.13 -16.99
C ASN A 249 5.96 1.21 -17.61
N ASP A 250 5.07 1.92 -16.92
CA ASP A 250 4.55 3.21 -17.36
C ASP A 250 5.64 4.30 -17.27
N SER A 251 5.57 5.32 -18.11
CA SER A 251 6.57 6.41 -18.13
C SER A 251 6.43 7.37 -16.94
N PHE A 252 5.20 7.56 -16.42
CA PHE A 252 4.87 8.58 -15.42
C PHE A 252 5.36 9.98 -15.82
N CYS A 253 5.05 10.39 -17.07
CA CYS A 253 5.45 11.68 -17.64
C CYS A 253 6.98 11.89 -17.66
N GLY A 254 7.73 10.88 -18.10
CA GLY A 254 9.20 10.95 -18.27
C GLY A 254 10.02 10.52 -17.04
N LEU A 255 9.39 10.11 -15.94
CA LEU A 255 10.12 9.67 -14.73
C LEU A 255 10.89 8.37 -14.97
N ARG A 256 10.33 7.44 -15.74
CA ARG A 256 10.99 6.18 -16.07
C ARG A 256 12.30 6.43 -16.83
N GLU A 257 12.25 7.28 -17.83
CA GLU A 257 13.39 7.69 -18.65
C GLU A 257 14.49 8.37 -17.83
N ARG A 258 14.11 9.02 -16.72
CA ARG A 258 15.03 9.65 -15.75
C ARG A 258 15.54 8.69 -14.68
N GLY A 259 15.21 7.41 -14.75
CA GLY A 259 15.60 6.40 -13.76
C GLY A 259 14.92 6.58 -12.39
N ARG A 260 13.73 7.21 -12.35
CA ARG A 260 12.97 7.48 -11.12
C ARG A 260 11.70 6.63 -10.98
N THR A 261 11.54 5.63 -11.84
CA THR A 261 10.48 4.64 -11.75
C THR A 261 11.09 3.27 -11.45
N ALA A 262 10.66 2.68 -10.35
CA ALA A 262 10.97 1.32 -9.96
C ALA A 262 9.83 0.38 -10.39
N LEU A 263 10.15 -0.58 -11.26
CA LEU A 263 9.24 -1.67 -11.58
C LEU A 263 9.27 -2.69 -10.44
N PHE A 264 8.11 -3.02 -9.90
CA PHE A 264 7.99 -4.00 -8.84
C PHE A 264 8.16 -5.42 -9.39
N ASP A 265 9.11 -6.16 -8.83
CA ASP A 265 9.27 -7.60 -9.06
C ASP A 265 8.88 -8.34 -7.76
N PRO A 266 7.86 -9.23 -7.77
CA PRO A 266 7.50 -10.00 -6.58
C PRO A 266 8.61 -10.94 -6.11
N LEU A 267 9.57 -11.31 -6.97
CA LEU A 267 10.71 -12.16 -6.62
C LEU A 267 11.86 -11.36 -5.98
N ASP A 268 11.95 -10.07 -6.27
CA ASP A 268 12.93 -9.15 -5.68
C ASP A 268 12.30 -7.79 -5.33
N PRO A 269 11.41 -7.77 -4.32
CA PRO A 269 10.67 -6.55 -3.96
C PRO A 269 11.58 -5.45 -3.40
N LEU A 270 12.74 -5.81 -2.85
CA LEU A 270 13.63 -4.85 -2.17
C LEU A 270 14.21 -3.81 -3.13
N LEU A 271 14.52 -4.19 -4.38
CA LEU A 271 14.99 -3.24 -5.39
C LEU A 271 13.99 -2.12 -5.65
N ALA A 272 12.71 -2.47 -5.77
CA ALA A 272 11.68 -1.47 -6.02
C ALA A 272 11.46 -0.55 -4.81
N PHE A 273 11.58 -1.13 -3.62
CA PHE A 273 11.40 -0.42 -2.36
C PHE A 273 12.53 0.55 -2.00
N ALA A 274 13.69 0.47 -2.66
CA ALA A 274 14.76 1.46 -2.52
C ALA A 274 14.29 2.89 -2.86
N ALA A 275 13.27 3.05 -3.71
CA ALA A 275 12.66 4.37 -3.97
C ALA A 275 12.00 4.99 -2.72
N ILE A 276 11.48 4.16 -1.80
CA ILE A 276 10.97 4.66 -0.50
C ILE A 276 12.12 5.21 0.33
N ASP A 277 13.28 4.56 0.32
CA ASP A 277 14.47 5.00 1.06
C ASP A 277 14.97 6.35 0.55
N GLU A 278 15.04 6.52 -0.77
CA GLU A 278 15.43 7.80 -1.39
C GLU A 278 14.51 8.95 -0.97
N VAL A 279 13.19 8.75 -1.06
CA VAL A 279 12.22 9.77 -0.66
C VAL A 279 12.27 10.03 0.84
N TYR A 280 12.39 8.99 1.66
CA TYR A 280 12.48 9.13 3.11
C TYR A 280 13.76 9.86 3.54
N ASN A 281 14.88 9.63 2.84
CA ASN A 281 16.13 10.34 3.09
C ASN A 281 16.02 11.84 2.77
N ILE A 282 15.26 12.22 1.73
CA ILE A 282 14.95 13.63 1.47
C ILE A 282 14.12 14.22 2.62
N PHE A 283 13.08 13.50 3.05
CA PHE A 283 12.27 13.89 4.21
C PHE A 283 13.12 14.07 5.48
N ASP A 284 13.99 13.11 5.81
CA ASP A 284 14.77 13.17 7.04
C ASP A 284 15.80 14.32 7.03
N ARG A 285 16.41 14.61 5.87
CA ARG A 285 17.25 15.81 5.71
C ARG A 285 16.46 17.10 5.94
N ARG A 286 15.25 17.22 5.37
CA ARG A 286 14.38 18.38 5.56
C ARG A 286 13.93 18.52 7.02
N ARG A 287 13.56 17.41 7.67
CA ARG A 287 13.11 17.37 9.07
C ARG A 287 14.19 17.83 10.04
N ARG A 288 15.47 17.56 9.76
CA ARG A 288 16.62 18.01 10.57
C ARG A 288 17.03 19.46 10.30
N SER A 289 16.45 20.10 9.29
CA SER A 289 16.74 21.49 8.96
C SER A 289 16.02 22.45 9.93
N PRO A 290 16.55 23.68 10.15
CA PRO A 290 15.86 24.69 10.94
C PRO A 290 14.47 25.02 10.38
N GLU A 291 13.55 25.40 11.26
CA GLU A 291 12.16 25.74 10.89
C GLU A 291 12.07 26.83 9.82
N THR A 292 13.01 27.78 9.82
CA THR A 292 13.10 28.85 8.81
C THR A 292 13.24 28.33 7.38
N ALA A 293 13.83 27.15 7.19
CA ALA A 293 13.99 26.52 5.87
C ALA A 293 12.68 25.93 5.30
N ARG A 294 11.66 25.69 6.15
CA ARG A 294 10.40 25.02 5.74
C ARG A 294 9.64 25.78 4.66
N SER A 295 9.72 27.11 4.68
CA SER A 295 9.12 27.98 3.66
C SER A 295 9.66 27.69 2.25
N GLY A 296 10.97 27.41 2.14
CA GLY A 296 11.61 27.07 0.87
C GLY A 296 11.10 25.76 0.27
N PHE A 297 10.78 24.77 1.10
CA PHE A 297 10.32 23.45 0.67
C PHE A 297 8.95 23.49 -0.05
N LYS A 298 8.13 24.52 0.18
CA LYS A 298 6.84 24.69 -0.52
C LYS A 298 7.02 24.84 -2.04
N SER A 299 8.16 25.39 -2.49
CA SER A 299 8.49 25.53 -3.91
C SER A 299 9.15 24.28 -4.53
N GLN A 300 9.48 23.28 -3.71
CA GLN A 300 10.22 22.07 -4.10
C GLN A 300 9.51 20.81 -3.55
N PRO A 301 8.28 20.53 -3.99
CA PRO A 301 7.58 19.33 -3.58
C PRO A 301 8.37 18.06 -3.88
N VAL A 302 8.21 17.07 -3.02
CA VAL A 302 8.68 15.70 -3.25
C VAL A 302 7.46 14.78 -3.24
N ARG A 303 7.30 13.93 -4.25
CA ARG A 303 6.18 12.99 -4.37
C ARG A 303 6.68 11.57 -4.56
N LEU A 304 6.19 10.65 -3.72
CA LEU A 304 6.32 9.22 -3.94
C LEU A 304 5.00 8.69 -4.49
N ILE A 305 5.04 8.19 -5.71
CA ILE A 305 3.92 7.61 -6.42
C ILE A 305 3.92 6.10 -6.15
N LEU A 306 2.84 5.58 -5.60
CA LEU A 306 2.62 4.17 -5.36
C LEU A 306 1.53 3.70 -6.31
N SER A 307 1.93 3.21 -7.49
CA SER A 307 1.02 2.85 -8.58
C SER A 307 0.58 1.39 -8.51
N ASP A 308 -0.73 1.17 -8.65
CA ASP A 308 -1.40 -0.13 -8.44
C ASP A 308 -1.04 -0.76 -7.07
N TRP A 309 -0.94 0.09 -6.05
CA TRP A 309 -0.30 -0.23 -4.77
C TRP A 309 -0.93 -1.41 -4.03
N HIS A 310 -2.25 -1.60 -4.13
CA HIS A 310 -2.94 -2.69 -3.44
C HIS A 310 -2.33 -4.06 -3.77
N SER A 311 -1.97 -4.30 -5.03
CA SER A 311 -1.35 -5.56 -5.46
C SER A 311 0.08 -5.74 -4.94
N ILE A 312 0.86 -4.65 -4.88
CA ILE A 312 2.22 -4.63 -4.34
C ILE A 312 2.17 -4.92 -2.84
N TRP A 313 1.30 -4.19 -2.12
CA TRP A 313 1.09 -4.39 -0.71
C TRP A 313 0.64 -5.81 -0.39
N ASP A 314 -0.33 -6.37 -1.12
CA ASP A 314 -0.84 -7.73 -0.88
C ASP A 314 0.27 -8.78 -0.97
N THR A 315 1.22 -8.58 -1.89
CA THR A 315 2.42 -9.44 -2.03
C THR A 315 3.34 -9.35 -0.81
N CYS A 316 3.51 -8.15 -0.23
CA CYS A 316 4.47 -7.92 0.85
C CYS A 316 3.84 -7.91 2.25
N ARG A 317 2.52 -8.09 2.40
CA ARG A 317 1.83 -7.78 3.67
C ARG A 317 2.22 -8.63 4.85
N GLU A 318 2.64 -9.88 4.62
CA GLU A 318 3.10 -10.79 5.68
C GLU A 318 4.60 -10.71 5.94
N GLU A 319 5.33 -9.96 5.10
CA GLU A 319 6.77 -9.90 5.16
C GLU A 319 7.27 -9.05 6.32
N LYS A 320 8.09 -9.67 7.19
CA LYS A 320 8.67 -8.99 8.36
C LYS A 320 9.56 -7.81 7.95
N TRP A 321 10.29 -7.94 6.84
CA TRP A 321 11.17 -6.87 6.35
C TRP A 321 10.37 -5.63 5.93
N TYR A 322 9.16 -5.80 5.38
CA TYR A 322 8.29 -4.68 5.03
C TYR A 322 7.85 -3.93 6.28
N LYS A 323 7.28 -4.66 7.25
CA LYS A 323 6.74 -4.09 8.49
C LYS A 323 7.83 -3.35 9.28
N THR A 324 9.03 -3.92 9.31
CA THR A 324 10.17 -3.37 10.04
C THR A 324 10.75 -2.12 9.36
N ASN A 325 10.93 -2.15 8.04
CA ASN A 325 11.75 -1.16 7.34
C ASN A 325 10.96 -0.09 6.58
N TYR A 326 9.74 -0.40 6.11
CA TYR A 326 9.03 0.46 5.14
C TYR A 326 7.67 0.96 5.64
N SER A 327 6.90 0.14 6.34
CA SER A 327 5.59 0.56 6.91
C SER A 327 5.71 1.85 7.73
N LYS A 328 6.69 1.89 8.64
CA LYS A 328 6.96 3.09 9.48
C LYS A 328 7.38 4.31 8.67
N LYS A 329 8.14 4.13 7.58
CA LYS A 329 8.56 5.23 6.71
C LYS A 329 7.35 5.84 6.01
N LEU A 330 6.52 5.01 5.39
CA LEU A 330 5.30 5.44 4.72
C LEU A 330 4.33 6.14 5.68
N SER A 331 4.10 5.56 6.86
CA SER A 331 3.26 6.17 7.91
C SER A 331 3.80 7.53 8.37
N THR A 332 5.12 7.66 8.52
CA THR A 332 5.76 8.94 8.87
C THR A 332 5.57 9.99 7.77
N LEU A 333 5.69 9.60 6.49
CA LEU A 333 5.46 10.52 5.38
C LEU A 333 4.00 11.01 5.33
N VAL A 334 3.02 10.15 5.65
CA VAL A 334 1.61 10.57 5.74
C VAL A 334 1.38 11.55 6.88
N THR A 335 1.94 11.29 8.06
CA THR A 335 1.64 12.06 9.28
C THR A 335 2.45 13.36 9.40
N VAL A 336 3.72 13.35 9.02
CA VAL A 336 4.67 14.47 9.24
C VAL A 336 5.16 15.07 7.92
N GLY A 337 5.03 14.35 6.79
CA GLY A 337 5.58 14.77 5.50
C GLY A 337 5.04 16.11 4.98
N ARG A 338 3.83 16.50 5.41
CA ARG A 338 3.18 17.77 5.05
C ARG A 338 4.04 19.01 5.30
N GLU A 339 4.68 19.07 6.48
CA GLU A 339 5.52 20.23 6.84
C GLU A 339 6.79 20.32 5.99
N MET A 340 7.26 19.17 5.49
CA MET A 340 8.46 19.06 4.65
C MET A 340 8.13 19.03 3.16
N ASN A 341 6.85 19.12 2.79
CA ASN A 341 6.32 18.96 1.44
C ASN A 341 6.80 17.66 0.75
N VAL A 342 6.88 16.58 1.53
CA VAL A 342 7.19 15.22 1.06
C VAL A 342 5.95 14.36 1.26
N CYS A 343 5.28 13.99 0.18
CA CYS A 343 3.94 13.40 0.24
C CYS A 343 3.84 12.15 -0.64
N LEU A 344 2.85 11.32 -0.36
CA LEU A 344 2.50 10.16 -1.18
C LEU A 344 1.40 10.53 -2.18
N LEU A 345 1.46 9.92 -3.36
CA LEU A 345 0.35 9.80 -4.31
C LEU A 345 0.09 8.30 -4.52
N VAL A 346 -1.01 7.80 -3.97
CA VAL A 346 -1.27 6.36 -3.85
C VAL A 346 -2.39 5.95 -4.77
N ASP A 347 -2.04 5.28 -5.86
CA ASP A 347 -2.95 4.82 -6.88
C ASP A 347 -3.41 3.40 -6.56
N THR A 348 -4.71 3.23 -6.33
CA THR A 348 -5.25 1.97 -5.78
C THR A 348 -6.69 1.70 -6.24
N GLN A 349 -7.19 0.51 -5.92
CA GLN A 349 -8.57 0.05 -6.15
C GLN A 349 -9.42 0.13 -4.87
N SER A 350 -8.86 0.63 -3.77
CA SER A 350 -9.54 0.73 -2.47
C SER A 350 -9.24 2.06 -1.79
N TYR A 351 -10.28 2.76 -1.34
CA TYR A 351 -10.13 3.95 -0.49
C TYR A 351 -9.95 3.60 1.00
N ASN A 352 -9.96 2.30 1.37
CA ASN A 352 -9.73 1.89 2.74
C ASN A 352 -8.23 1.91 3.06
N VAL A 353 -7.77 2.98 3.71
CA VAL A 353 -6.36 3.23 3.99
C VAL A 353 -5.69 2.10 4.81
N ALA A 354 -6.41 1.48 5.75
CA ALA A 354 -5.87 0.36 6.54
C ALA A 354 -5.50 -0.85 5.66
N SER A 355 -6.21 -1.03 4.55
CA SER A 355 -5.94 -2.11 3.57
C SER A 355 -4.78 -1.81 2.63
N LEU A 356 -4.12 -0.65 2.77
CA LEU A 356 -3.00 -0.23 1.91
C LEU A 356 -1.64 -0.43 2.57
N GLY A 357 -1.56 -0.83 3.85
CA GLY A 357 -0.25 -1.03 4.52
C GLY A 357 0.60 0.24 4.67
N ILE A 358 -0.03 1.41 4.53
CA ILE A 358 0.62 2.74 4.66
C ILE A 358 0.49 3.26 6.09
N THR A 359 -0.63 2.96 6.75
CA THR A 359 -0.89 3.25 8.17
C THR A 359 -1.69 2.12 8.78
N GLU A 360 -1.40 1.79 10.04
CA GLU A 360 -2.11 0.79 10.83
C GLU A 360 -3.35 1.39 11.52
N ASP A 361 -3.37 2.71 11.73
CA ASP A 361 -4.48 3.40 12.39
C ASP A 361 -5.44 4.02 11.36
N ALA A 362 -6.71 3.64 11.47
CA ALA A 362 -7.80 4.16 10.65
C ALA A 362 -8.09 5.66 10.89
N ASN A 363 -7.68 6.22 12.04
CA ASN A 363 -7.85 7.63 12.38
C ASN A 363 -6.86 8.55 11.67
N ILE A 364 -5.70 8.02 11.23
CA ILE A 364 -4.72 8.77 10.42
C ILE A 364 -5.27 9.13 9.05
N ARG A 365 -6.41 8.56 8.66
CA ARG A 365 -7.17 8.91 7.46
C ARG A 365 -7.47 10.40 7.29
N SER A 366 -7.65 11.15 8.38
CA SER A 366 -7.83 12.61 8.32
C SER A 366 -6.58 13.36 7.82
N ASN A 367 -5.41 12.72 7.81
CA ASN A 367 -4.17 13.23 7.24
C ASN A 367 -3.99 12.86 5.75
N LEU A 368 -5.04 12.32 5.11
CA LEU A 368 -5.01 11.94 3.70
C LEU A 368 -6.14 12.61 2.94
N ASN A 369 -5.79 13.13 1.77
CA ASN A 369 -6.79 13.42 0.76
C ASN A 369 -7.19 12.10 0.09
N ILE A 370 -8.47 11.95 -0.20
CA ILE A 370 -8.98 10.87 -1.03
C ILE A 370 -9.62 11.47 -2.28
N LEU A 371 -9.12 11.01 -3.42
CA LEU A 371 -9.77 11.11 -4.72
C LEU A 371 -10.44 9.78 -5.04
N CYS A 372 -11.66 9.83 -5.56
CA CYS A 372 -12.34 8.66 -6.06
C CYS A 372 -12.91 8.90 -7.45
N GLN A 373 -12.57 8.03 -8.40
CA GLN A 373 -13.02 8.14 -9.78
C GLN A 373 -13.95 6.99 -10.16
N GLY A 374 -14.92 7.31 -11.00
CA GLY A 374 -15.92 6.38 -11.50
C GLY A 374 -16.20 6.67 -12.96
N TYR A 375 -16.32 5.61 -13.75
CA TYR A 375 -16.64 5.71 -15.16
C TYR A 375 -17.18 4.38 -15.64
N THR A 376 -18.16 4.43 -16.54
CA THR A 376 -18.74 3.26 -17.17
C THR A 376 -18.69 3.42 -18.68
N TRP A 377 -18.31 2.36 -19.37
CA TRP A 377 -18.28 2.29 -20.83
C TRP A 377 -18.71 0.90 -21.30
N ILE A 378 -19.13 0.80 -22.56
CA ILE A 378 -19.49 -0.46 -23.21
C ILE A 378 -18.32 -0.90 -24.09
N ASP A 379 -17.83 -2.12 -23.91
CA ASP A 379 -16.74 -2.68 -24.71
C ASP A 379 -17.19 -3.14 -26.09
N GLU A 380 -16.24 -3.49 -26.96
CA GLU A 380 -16.50 -3.96 -28.33
C GLU A 380 -17.39 -5.22 -28.38
N GLN A 381 -17.47 -5.95 -27.27
CA GLN A 381 -18.28 -7.15 -27.11
C GLN A 381 -19.66 -6.85 -26.48
N GLY A 382 -20.01 -5.56 -26.34
CA GLY A 382 -21.28 -5.11 -25.75
C GLY A 382 -21.35 -5.24 -24.23
N ARG A 383 -20.24 -5.52 -23.53
CA ARG A 383 -20.25 -5.66 -22.07
C ARG A 383 -19.99 -4.33 -21.40
N GLN A 384 -20.75 -4.07 -20.34
CA GLN A 384 -20.52 -2.93 -19.48
C GLN A 384 -19.24 -3.13 -18.66
N ARG A 385 -18.34 -2.15 -18.71
CA ARG A 385 -17.07 -2.09 -17.99
C ARG A 385 -17.03 -0.86 -17.10
N GLY A 386 -16.34 -0.98 -15.97
CA GLY A 386 -16.25 0.09 -14.96
C GLY A 386 -17.57 0.31 -14.22
N ASP A 387 -17.50 1.10 -13.15
CA ASP A 387 -18.66 1.42 -12.32
C ASP A 387 -18.47 2.75 -11.59
N PHE A 388 -19.54 3.17 -10.91
CA PHE A 388 -19.57 4.32 -10.00
C PHE A 388 -19.79 3.88 -8.55
N ASN A 389 -19.75 2.58 -8.26
CA ASN A 389 -20.05 2.02 -6.95
C ASN A 389 -19.01 2.46 -5.92
N MET A 390 -17.75 2.61 -6.34
CA MET A 390 -16.70 3.10 -5.44
C MET A 390 -17.00 4.52 -4.92
N ILE A 391 -17.37 5.44 -5.81
CA ILE A 391 -17.79 6.80 -5.42
C ILE A 391 -19.02 6.71 -4.51
N ARG A 392 -20.05 5.95 -4.91
CA ARG A 392 -21.28 5.81 -4.12
C ARG A 392 -21.01 5.26 -2.71
N ASN A 393 -20.16 4.25 -2.58
CA ASN A 393 -19.80 3.64 -1.29
C ASN A 393 -18.96 4.59 -0.43
N LEU A 394 -18.09 5.39 -1.07
CA LEU A 394 -17.35 6.43 -0.38
C LEU A 394 -18.31 7.52 0.16
N LEU A 395 -19.24 8.01 -0.64
CA LEU A 395 -20.22 9.04 -0.24
C LEU A 395 -21.12 8.57 0.91
N LYS A 396 -21.44 7.28 0.97
CA LYS A 396 -22.18 6.68 2.10
C LYS A 396 -21.36 6.56 3.39
N ASN A 397 -20.05 6.68 3.31
CA ASN A 397 -19.17 6.54 4.46
C ASN A 397 -19.11 7.86 5.24
N ARG A 398 -19.87 7.94 6.34
CA ARG A 398 -19.95 9.13 7.21
C ARG A 398 -18.63 9.53 7.86
N TYR A 399 -17.65 8.63 7.95
CA TYR A 399 -16.31 8.98 8.43
C TYR A 399 -15.46 9.71 7.39
N LEU A 400 -15.85 9.62 6.11
CA LEU A 400 -15.17 10.26 4.98
C LEU A 400 -15.92 11.51 4.49
N VAL A 401 -17.24 11.43 4.48
CA VAL A 401 -18.13 12.50 4.04
C VAL A 401 -19.12 12.76 5.17
N PRO A 402 -18.77 13.64 6.12
CA PRO A 402 -19.56 13.83 7.34
C PRO A 402 -20.86 14.61 7.11
N VAL A 403 -20.97 15.37 6.01
CA VAL A 403 -22.10 16.28 5.72
C VAL A 403 -22.49 16.16 4.23
N ASP A 404 -23.75 16.43 3.91
CA ASP A 404 -24.31 16.53 2.55
C ASP A 404 -24.19 15.26 1.68
N ASN A 405 -24.09 14.08 2.31
CA ASN A 405 -24.00 12.79 1.62
C ASN A 405 -25.16 12.57 0.64
N ASP A 406 -26.40 12.90 1.03
CA ASP A 406 -27.58 12.67 0.18
C ASP A 406 -27.60 13.61 -1.04
N SER A 407 -27.20 14.88 -0.85
CA SER A 407 -27.07 15.84 -1.95
C SER A 407 -25.98 15.41 -2.94
N LEU A 408 -24.84 14.93 -2.44
CA LEU A 408 -23.77 14.41 -3.28
C LEU A 408 -24.17 13.13 -4.02
N ILE A 409 -24.94 12.24 -3.39
CA ILE A 409 -25.46 11.04 -4.05
C ILE A 409 -26.43 11.45 -5.18
N GLU A 410 -27.33 12.40 -4.94
CA GLU A 410 -28.23 12.92 -5.97
C GLU A 410 -27.45 13.58 -7.12
N GLN A 411 -26.43 14.38 -6.80
CA GLN A 411 -25.54 14.98 -7.79
C GLN A 411 -24.79 13.92 -8.61
N LEU A 412 -24.34 12.84 -7.97
CA LEU A 412 -23.70 11.72 -8.66
C LEU A 412 -24.65 11.10 -9.68
N GLU A 413 -25.91 10.83 -9.33
CA GLU A 413 -26.89 10.26 -10.27
C GLU A 413 -27.13 11.18 -11.47
N ARG A 414 -27.21 12.51 -11.26
CA ARG A 414 -27.31 13.48 -12.35
C ARG A 414 -26.07 13.50 -13.25
N LEU A 415 -24.88 13.40 -12.65
CA LEU A 415 -23.62 13.42 -13.39
C LEU A 415 -23.38 12.13 -14.19
N LYS A 416 -23.88 10.97 -13.74
CA LYS A 416 -23.71 9.69 -14.46
C LYS A 416 -24.24 9.74 -15.87
N THR A 417 -25.46 10.26 -16.06
CA THR A 417 -26.08 10.40 -17.38
C THR A 417 -25.19 11.22 -18.30
N ARG A 418 -24.76 12.39 -17.82
CA ARG A 418 -23.86 13.28 -18.58
C ARG A 418 -22.50 12.63 -18.87
N SER A 419 -21.92 11.93 -17.90
CA SER A 419 -20.66 11.20 -18.03
C SER A 419 -20.69 10.17 -19.15
N MET A 420 -21.79 9.44 -19.28
CA MET A 420 -21.99 8.47 -20.37
C MET A 420 -22.18 9.16 -21.73
N GLU A 421 -22.90 10.29 -21.77
CA GLU A 421 -23.10 11.07 -23.00
C GLU A 421 -21.78 11.64 -23.55
N VAL A 422 -20.99 12.30 -22.70
CA VAL A 422 -19.73 12.93 -23.11
C VAL A 422 -18.52 12.00 -23.03
N LYS A 423 -18.71 10.77 -22.54
CA LYS A 423 -17.66 9.74 -22.39
C LYS A 423 -16.47 10.18 -21.55
N THR A 424 -16.73 10.92 -20.48
CA THR A 424 -15.69 11.35 -19.53
C THR A 424 -15.97 10.86 -18.10
N PRO A 425 -14.95 10.57 -17.29
CA PRO A 425 -15.13 10.08 -15.92
C PRO A 425 -15.71 11.14 -14.98
N ILE A 426 -16.28 10.68 -13.86
CA ILE A 426 -16.64 11.52 -12.72
C ILE A 426 -15.57 11.34 -11.65
N ILE A 427 -15.18 12.43 -10.99
CA ILE A 427 -14.29 12.41 -9.85
C ILE A 427 -14.97 13.00 -8.61
N PHE A 428 -14.73 12.38 -7.47
CA PHE A 428 -14.99 12.91 -6.15
C PHE A 428 -13.67 13.29 -5.48
N SER A 429 -13.65 14.44 -4.80
CA SER A 429 -12.55 14.84 -3.92
C SER A 429 -13.07 15.11 -2.52
N THR A 430 -12.38 14.55 -1.52
CA THR A 430 -12.56 14.92 -0.11
C THR A 430 -12.10 16.35 0.18
N ILE A 431 -11.24 16.93 -0.67
CA ILE A 431 -10.93 18.37 -0.60
C ILE A 431 -12.18 19.13 -1.05
N GLY A 432 -12.81 19.80 -0.10
CA GLY A 432 -14.06 20.54 -0.34
C GLY A 432 -15.29 19.66 -0.60
N SER A 433 -15.19 18.34 -0.38
CA SER A 433 -16.30 17.37 -0.54
C SER A 433 -17.11 17.56 -1.83
N LYS A 434 -16.43 17.52 -2.99
CA LYS A 434 -17.03 17.91 -4.27
C LYS A 434 -17.00 16.79 -5.31
N LEU A 435 -18.06 16.74 -6.12
CA LEU A 435 -18.18 15.91 -7.31
C LEU A 435 -18.03 16.76 -8.56
N GLN A 436 -17.24 16.28 -9.51
CA GLN A 436 -17.02 16.95 -10.77
C GLN A 436 -16.96 15.95 -11.93
N LEU A 437 -17.50 16.35 -13.08
CA LEU A 437 -17.23 15.68 -14.34
C LEU A 437 -15.84 16.10 -14.85
N LEU A 438 -15.00 15.13 -15.18
CA LEU A 438 -13.67 15.44 -15.73
C LEU A 438 -13.80 15.95 -17.17
N PRO A 439 -12.94 16.91 -17.59
CA PRO A 439 -12.76 17.21 -19.00
C PRO A 439 -12.08 16.03 -19.72
N ASP A 440 -11.93 16.13 -21.03
CA ASP A 440 -11.07 15.18 -21.75
C ASP A 440 -9.59 15.42 -21.37
N LEU A 441 -8.97 14.38 -20.81
CA LEU A 441 -7.60 14.40 -20.31
C LEU A 441 -6.65 13.53 -21.14
N GLN A 442 -7.11 12.92 -22.23
CA GLN A 442 -6.31 11.94 -22.98
C GLN A 442 -4.99 12.51 -23.52
N SER A 443 -4.97 13.79 -23.87
CA SER A 443 -3.78 14.49 -24.35
C SER A 443 -2.62 14.48 -23.35
N PHE A 444 -2.90 14.39 -22.04
CA PHE A 444 -1.87 14.40 -20.99
C PHE A 444 -1.11 13.07 -20.87
N LYS A 445 -1.68 11.97 -21.37
CA LYS A 445 -1.00 10.67 -21.37
C LYS A 445 -0.01 10.51 -22.53
N ALA A 446 -0.18 11.29 -23.60
CA ALA A 446 0.57 11.16 -24.85
C ALA A 446 1.94 11.87 -24.85
N ILE A 447 2.29 12.62 -23.80
CA ILE A 447 3.54 13.35 -23.73
C ILE A 447 4.60 12.43 -23.10
N ALA A 448 5.35 11.75 -23.97
CA ALA A 448 6.61 11.06 -23.65
C ALA A 448 7.74 11.73 -24.43
#